data_AF-A0A523VQ64-F1
#
_entry.id   AF-A0A523VQ64-F1
#
_cell.length_a   1.000
_cell.length_b   1.000
_cell.length_c   1.000
_cell.angle_alpha   90.00
_cell.angle_beta   90.00
_cell.angle_gamma   90.00
#
_symmetry.space_group_name_H-M   'P 1'
#
loop_
_entity.id
_entity.type
_entity.pdbx_description
1 polymer ?
#
loop_
_entity_poly.entity_id
_entity_poly.type
_entity_poly.pdbx_seq_one_letter_code
_entity_poly.pdbx_strand_id
1 'polypeptide(L)' 'MELSLSEESGVELIYECVRCCAKVHTKELELRGGGIKCTFCGYRVLKKIRPPVVKRVSTK' A
#
# COMPACT_ATOMS: atom_id res chain seq x y z
N MET A 1 26.24 11.25 -5.66
CA MET A 1 25.23 11.51 -4.62
C MET A 1 24.28 10.33 -4.67
N GLU A 2 24.25 9.58 -3.57
CA GLU A 2 24.07 8.13 -3.50
C GLU A 2 22.70 7.62 -3.98
N LEU A 3 22.73 6.57 -4.82
CA LEU A 3 21.59 5.70 -5.11
C LEU A 3 21.61 4.56 -4.10
N SER A 4 20.90 4.74 -2.98
CA SER A 4 20.59 3.65 -2.07
C SER A 4 19.55 2.72 -2.70
N LEU A 5 20.03 1.73 -3.44
CA LEU A 5 19.33 0.47 -3.66
C LEU A 5 19.29 -0.27 -2.32
N SER A 6 18.25 -0.02 -1.54
CA SER A 6 17.93 -0.86 -0.38
C SER A 6 17.18 -2.10 -0.89
N GLU A 7 17.91 -3.20 -0.97
CA GLU A 7 17.38 -4.55 -1.10
C GLU A 7 16.61 -4.92 0.17
N GLU A 8 15.29 -4.78 0.12
CA GLU A 8 14.36 -5.58 0.91
C GLU A 8 13.27 -6.05 -0.07
N SER A 9 13.22 -7.35 -0.32
CA SER A 9 12.18 -8.03 -1.10
C SER A 9 10.84 -8.01 -0.36
N GLY A 10 10.29 -6.82 -0.12
CA GLY A 10 8.98 -6.58 0.43
C GLY A 10 8.27 -5.63 -0.53
N VAL A 11 7.31 -6.15 -1.30
CA VAL A 11 6.47 -5.32 -2.16
C VAL A 11 5.90 -4.19 -1.30
N GLU A 12 6.26 -2.93 -1.57
CA GLU A 12 5.70 -1.80 -0.84
C GLU A 12 4.18 -1.83 -1.05
N LEU A 13 3.46 -2.29 -0.02
CA LEU A 13 2.02 -2.44 -0.08
C LEU A 13 1.41 -1.04 -0.03
N ILE A 14 0.84 -0.61 -1.16
CA ILE A 14 0.12 0.66 -1.27
C ILE A 14 -1.37 0.37 -1.11
N TYR A 15 -1.99 1.13 -0.21
CA TYR A 15 -3.41 1.12 0.01
C TYR A 15 -4.07 2.34 -0.63
N GLU A 16 -5.32 2.21 -1.01
CA GLU A 16 -6.15 3.27 -1.59
C GLU A 16 -7.38 3.46 -0.72
N CYS A 17 -7.67 4.70 -0.30
CA CYS A 17 -8.90 4.97 0.43
C CYS A 17 -10.12 4.93 -0.49
N VAL A 18 -11.15 4.19 -0.10
CA VAL A 18 -12.39 4.05 -0.91
C VAL A 18 -13.16 5.39 -1.03
N ARG A 19 -12.99 6.31 -0.07
CA ARG A 19 -13.74 7.57 -0.02
C ARG A 19 -13.08 8.72 -0.76
N CYS A 20 -11.78 8.90 -0.58
CA CYS A 20 -11.03 10.03 -1.16
C CYS A 20 -10.00 9.62 -2.22
N CYS A 21 -9.90 8.32 -2.54
CA CYS A 21 -8.95 7.77 -3.51
C CYS A 21 -7.48 8.08 -3.21
N ALA A 22 -7.16 8.51 -2.00
CA ALA A 22 -5.80 8.81 -1.60
C ALA A 22 -4.98 7.52 -1.44
N LYS A 23 -3.76 7.53 -1.97
CA LYS A 23 -2.80 6.45 -1.80
C LYS A 23 -2.09 6.61 -0.46
N VAL A 24 -2.05 5.54 0.32
CA VAL A 24 -1.46 5.50 1.66
C VAL A 24 -0.49 4.33 1.70
N HIS A 25 0.74 4.58 2.13
CA HIS A 25 1.76 3.54 2.27
C HIS A 25 1.56 2.76 3.58
N THR A 26 1.85 1.46 3.57
CA THR A 26 1.73 0.63 4.79
C THR A 26 2.58 1.16 5.93
N LYS A 27 3.79 1.65 5.63
CA LYS A 27 4.72 2.27 6.59
C LYS A 27 4.07 3.43 7.36
N GLU A 28 3.24 4.25 6.70
CA GLU A 28 2.53 5.38 7.33
C GLU A 28 1.43 4.94 8.31
N LEU A 29 0.80 3.79 8.06
CA LEU A 29 -0.22 3.22 8.94
C LEU A 29 0.41 2.59 10.20
N GLU A 30 1.55 1.93 10.03
CA GLU A 30 2.31 1.32 11.13
C GLU A 30 2.83 2.39 12.11
N LEU A 31 3.40 3.48 11.58
CA LEU A 31 3.89 4.62 12.36
C LEU A 31 2.81 5.28 13.24
N ARG A 32 1.53 5.20 12.85
CA ARG A 32 0.41 5.84 13.55
C ARG A 32 -0.28 4.95 14.60
N GLY A 33 0.30 3.80 14.93
CA GLY A 33 -0.23 2.88 15.95
C GLY A 33 -1.13 1.79 15.42
N GLY A 34 -0.93 1.35 14.17
CA GLY A 34 -1.56 0.14 13.62
C GLY A 34 -3.06 0.26 13.28
N GLY A 35 -3.62 1.47 13.35
CA GLY A 35 -5.01 1.73 12.98
C GLY A 35 -5.18 1.87 11.47
N ILE A 36 -6.13 1.12 10.89
CA ILE A 36 -6.55 1.30 9.49
C ILE A 36 -7.40 2.58 9.42
N LYS A 37 -6.74 3.73 9.33
CA LYS A 37 -7.37 5.05 9.21
C LYS A 37 -6.69 5.82 8.09
N CYS A 38 -7.46 6.27 7.12
CA CYS A 38 -6.98 7.15 6.07
C CYS A 38 -6.43 8.45 6.68
N THR A 39 -5.23 8.83 6.26
CA THR A 39 -4.50 10.02 6.72
C THR A 39 -5.21 11.32 6.33
N PHE A 40 -5.95 11.32 5.23
CA PHE A 40 -6.59 12.50 4.66
C PHE A 40 -8.03 12.73 5.15
N CYS A 41 -8.85 11.67 5.20
CA CYS A 41 -10.29 11.81 5.49
C CYS A 41 -10.77 11.08 6.75
N GLY A 42 -9.89 10.32 7.42
CA GLY A 42 -10.22 9.55 8.61
C GLY A 42 -11.10 8.32 8.38
N TYR A 43 -11.41 7.97 7.14
CA TYR A 43 -12.18 6.78 6.78
C TYR A 43 -11.36 5.51 7.07
N ARG A 44 -12.03 4.42 7.48
CA ARG A 44 -11.35 3.21 8.00
C ARG A 44 -11.28 2.04 7.01
N VAL A 45 -11.72 2.23 5.78
CA VAL A 45 -11.67 1.21 4.74
C VAL A 45 -10.65 1.62 3.68
N LEU A 46 -9.63 0.79 3.53
CA LEU A 46 -8.57 0.95 2.56
C LEU A 46 -8.49 -0.31 1.68
N LYS A 47 -8.36 -0.13 0.36
CA LYS A 47 -8.24 -1.18 -0.64
C LYS A 47 -6.76 -1.39 -0.99
N LYS A 48 -6.28 -2.63 -1.08
CA LYS A 48 -4.92 -2.90 -1.57
C LYS A 48 -4.85 -2.64 -3.07
N ILE A 49 -3.88 -1.86 -3.51
CA ILE A 49 -3.60 -1.66 -4.94
C ILE A 49 -2.97 -2.95 -5.48
N ARG A 50 -3.41 -3.37 -6.66
CA ARG A 50 -2.85 -4.56 -7.32
C ARG A 50 -1.38 -4.31 -7.61
N PRO A 51 -0.45 -5.17 -7.14
CA PRO A 51 0.96 -5.00 -7.46
C PRO A 51 1.17 -5.14 -8.97
N PRO A 52 2.21 -4.50 -9.54
CA PRO A 52 2.53 -4.57 -10.97
C PRO A 52 2.98 -5.96 -11.42
N VAL A 53 3.16 -6.91 -10.49
CA VAL A 53 3.53 -8.29 -10.80
C VAL A 53 2.35 -9.03 -11.44
N VAL A 54 2.58 -9.54 -12.65
CA VAL A 54 1.57 -10.27 -13.43
C VAL A 54 1.21 -11.58 -12.73
N LYS A 55 -0.09 -11.77 -12.47
CA LYS A 55 -0.63 -13.04 -11.99
C LYS A 55 -0.83 -13.97 -13.19
N ARG A 56 -0.11 -15.09 -13.27
CA ARG A 56 -0.39 -16.17 -14.24
C ARG A 56 -1.56 -17.00 -13.74
N VAL A 57 -2.54 -17.27 -14.60
CA VAL A 57 -3.72 -18.09 -14.30
C VAL A 57 -3.75 -19.21 -15.31
N SER A 58 -3.74 -20.47 -14.86
CA SER A 58 -3.93 -21.62 -15.75
C SER A 58 -5.42 -21.81 -16.04
N THR A 59 -5.76 -21.97 -17.31
CA THR A 59 -7.10 -22.36 -17.76
C THR A 59 -7.17 -23.88 -17.85
N LYS A 60 -8.28 -24.49 -17.41
CA LYS A 60 -8.58 -25.91 -17.65
C LYS A 60 -9.11 -26.10 -19.06
#